data_AF-A0A960EYT2-F1
#
_entry.id   AF-A0A960EYT2-F1
#
_cell.length_a   1.000
_cell.length_b   1.000
_cell.length_c   1.000
_cell.angle_alpha   90.00
_cell.angle_beta   90.00
_cell.angle_gamma   90.00
#
_symmetry.space_group_name_H-M   'P 1'
#
loop_
_entity.id
_entity.type
_entity.pdbx_description
1 polymer ?
#
loop_
_entity_poly.entity_id
_entity_poly.type
_entity_poly.pdbx_seq_one_letter_code
_entity_poly.pdbx_strand_id
1 'polypeptide(L)' 'MAEITIQLPDGSQRTLPEGATATTLAESIGSRLAKAAVAAVVDGDEVDLNVPLHDGSTVAIVT' A
#
# COMPACT_ATOMS: atom_id res chain seq x y z
N MET A 1 -5.63 -7.49 -17.19
CA MET A 1 -5.55 -7.42 -15.72
C MET A 1 -5.60 -5.94 -15.40
N ALA A 2 -6.52 -5.50 -14.55
CA ALA A 2 -6.54 -4.09 -14.15
C ALA A 2 -5.42 -3.88 -13.13
N GLU A 3 -4.71 -2.77 -13.28
CA GLU A 3 -3.67 -2.33 -12.37
C GLU A 3 -4.15 -1.05 -11.71
N ILE A 4 -3.84 -0.90 -10.43
CA ILE A 4 -4.08 0.31 -9.66
C ILE A 4 -2.74 1.00 -9.42
N THR A 5 -2.74 2.32 -9.51
CA THR A 5 -1.60 3.17 -9.20
C THR A 5 -1.86 3.85 -7.87
N ILE A 6 -0.98 3.61 -6.90
CA ILE A 6 -1.05 4.27 -5.60
C ILE A 6 0.10 5.25 -5.43
N GLN A 7 -0.10 6.24 -4.58
CA GLN A 7 0.92 7.21 -4.19
C GLN A 7 1.45 6.91 -2.80
N LEU A 8 2.76 6.98 -2.64
CA LEU A 8 3.45 6.91 -1.37
C LEU A 8 3.68 8.34 -0.83
N PRO A 9 3.80 8.53 0.49
CA PRO A 9 4.01 9.85 1.10
C PRO A 9 5.34 10.52 0.73
N ASP A 10 6.28 9.77 0.14
CA ASP A 10 7.53 10.28 -0.41
C ASP A 10 7.37 10.90 -1.82
N GLY A 11 6.16 10.84 -2.40
CA GLY A 11 5.85 11.27 -3.76
C GLY A 11 6.09 10.20 -4.82
N SER A 12 6.58 9.02 -4.45
CA SER A 12 6.73 7.89 -5.37
C SER A 12 5.37 7.28 -5.71
N GLN A 13 5.26 6.69 -6.90
CA GLN A 13 4.10 5.91 -7.32
C GLN A 13 4.45 4.43 -7.41
N ARG A 14 3.47 3.57 -7.10
CA ARG A 14 3.57 2.12 -7.24
C ARG A 14 2.36 1.59 -7.98
N THR A 15 2.62 0.76 -8.97
CA THR A 15 1.59 0.06 -9.73
C THR A 15 1.47 -1.35 -9.16
N LEU A 16 0.25 -1.72 -8.78
CA LEU A 16 -0.10 -2.99 -8.17
C LEU A 16 -1.30 -3.58 -8.91
N PRO A 17 -1.52 -4.91 -8.85
CA PRO A 17 -2.73 -5.50 -9.40
C PRO A 17 -3.97 -4.98 -8.66
N GLU A 18 -5.10 -4.88 -9.38
CA GLU A 18 -6.40 -4.59 -8.76
C GLU A 18 -6.69 -5.58 -7.62
N GLY A 19 -7.16 -5.05 -6.48
CA GLY A 19 -7.39 -5.82 -5.26
C GLY A 19 -6.14 -6.09 -4.42
N ALA A 20 -4.98 -5.52 -4.80
CA ALA A 20 -3.79 -5.54 -3.95
C ALA A 20 -4.06 -4.86 -2.60
N THR A 21 -3.41 -5.35 -1.56
CA THR A 21 -3.54 -4.82 -0.20
C THR A 21 -2.29 -4.03 0.21
N ALA A 22 -2.34 -3.37 1.36
CA ALA A 22 -1.16 -2.71 1.91
C ALA A 22 -0.02 -3.70 2.23
N THR A 23 -0.34 -4.96 2.55
CA THR A 23 0.69 -6.03 2.61
C THR A 23 1.37 -6.23 1.27
N THR A 24 0.61 -6.36 0.18
CA THR A 24 1.17 -6.52 -1.18
C THR A 24 2.02 -5.31 -1.58
N LEU A 25 1.58 -4.10 -1.23
CA LEU A 25 2.38 -2.88 -1.39
C LEU A 25 3.70 -2.99 -0.63
N ALA A 26 3.67 -3.29 0.67
CA ALA A 26 4.86 -3.38 1.50
C ALA A 26 5.83 -4.47 0.98
N GLU A 27 5.30 -5.59 0.50
CA GLU A 27 6.09 -6.66 -0.15
C GLU A 27 6.75 -6.20 -1.44
N SER A 28 6.04 -5.41 -2.27
CA SER A 28 6.58 -4.84 -3.50
C SER A 28 7.74 -3.86 -3.26
N ILE A 29 7.74 -3.18 -2.10
CA ILE A 29 8.84 -2.29 -1.68
C ILE A 29 10.00 -3.12 -1.12
N GLY A 30 9.70 -4.12 -0.29
CA GLY A 30 10.68 -5.09 0.17
C GLY A 30 10.17 -5.99 1.29
N SER A 31 10.63 -7.23 1.30
CA SER A 31 10.23 -8.25 2.28
C SER A 31 10.51 -7.88 3.74
N ARG A 32 11.50 -7.01 4.00
CA ARG A 32 11.76 -6.48 5.34
C ARG A 32 10.70 -5.47 5.78
N LEU A 33 10.24 -4.63 4.86
CA LEU A 33 9.18 -3.65 5.14
C LEU A 33 7.86 -4.38 5.40
N ALA A 34 7.50 -5.36 4.57
CA ALA A 34 6.32 -6.19 4.79
C ALA A 34 6.30 -6.88 6.15
N LYS A 35 7.45 -7.36 6.63
CA LYS A 35 7.58 -7.97 7.97
C LYS A 35 7.51 -6.98 9.11
N ALA A 36 7.92 -5.73 8.87
CA ALA A 36 7.87 -4.68 9.87
C ALA A 36 6.51 -3.97 9.88
N ALA A 37 5.73 -4.03 8.79
CA ALA A 37 4.44 -3.37 8.69
C ALA A 37 3.48 -3.84 9.79
N VAL A 38 2.90 -2.87 10.50
CA VAL A 38 1.90 -3.04 11.56
C VAL A 38 0.53 -2.56 11.11
N ALA A 39 0.48 -1.45 10.38
CA ALA A 39 -0.75 -0.86 9.86
C ALA A 39 -0.47 -0.09 8.55
N ALA A 40 -1.52 0.38 7.90
CA ALA A 40 -1.41 1.30 6.78
C ALA A 40 -2.33 2.50 6.97
N VAL A 41 -1.94 3.65 6.45
CA VAL A 41 -2.80 4.82 6.35
C VAL A 41 -3.17 5.01 4.88
N VAL A 42 -4.45 4.97 4.56
CA VAL A 42 -5.00 5.14 3.21
C VAL A 42 -5.81 6.42 3.19
N ASP A 43 -5.41 7.38 2.36
CA ASP A 43 -6.05 8.70 2.22
C ASP A 43 -6.26 9.48 3.54
N GLY A 44 -5.45 9.17 4.55
CA GLY A 44 -5.50 9.78 5.89
C GLY A 44 -6.19 8.92 6.96
N ASP A 45 -6.81 7.81 6.58
CA ASP A 45 -7.48 6.87 7.50
C ASP A 45 -6.59 5.66 7.80
N GLU A 46 -6.44 5.33 9.09
CA GLU A 46 -5.69 4.15 9.53
C GLU A 46 -6.51 2.87 9.32
N VAL A 47 -5.95 1.94 8.56
CA VAL A 47 -6.59 0.69 8.14
C VAL A 47 -5.66 -0.51 8.35
N ASP A 48 -6.26 -1.70 8.39
CA ASP A 48 -5.54 -2.97 8.45
C ASP A 48 -4.74 -3.22 7.16
N LEU A 49 -3.63 -3.94 7.27
CA LEU A 49 -2.78 -4.29 6.14
C LEU A 49 -3.49 -5.13 5.08
N ASN A 50 -4.54 -5.86 5.47
CA ASN A 50 -5.33 -6.71 4.58
C ASN A 50 -6.44 -5.96 3.85
N VAL A 51 -6.61 -4.65 4.09
CA VAL A 51 -7.59 -3.85 3.36
C VAL A 51 -7.17 -3.69 1.89
N PRO A 52 -8.07 -3.93 0.93
CA PRO A 52 -7.79 -3.73 -0.49
C PRO A 52 -7.63 -2.24 -0.81
N LEU A 53 -6.56 -1.91 -1.53
CA LEU A 53 -6.25 -0.56 -1.98
C LEU A 53 -7.05 -0.21 -3.24
N HIS A 54 -7.28 1.08 -3.45
CA HIS A 54 -8.02 1.59 -4.61
C HIS A 54 -7.11 2.42 -5.51
N ASP A 55 -7.46 2.53 -6.79
CA ASP A 55 -6.70 3.32 -7.74
C ASP A 55 -6.66 4.81 -7.34
N GLY A 56 -5.46 5.39 -7.37
CA GLY A 56 -5.21 6.78 -6.98
C GLY A 56 -5.10 7.05 -5.48
N SER A 57 -5.20 6.03 -4.63
CA SER A 57 -5.12 6.22 -3.17
C SER A 57 -3.71 6.59 -2.73
N THR A 58 -3.60 7.44 -1.71
CA THR A 58 -2.33 7.73 -1.03
C THR A 58 -2.16 6.76 0.14
N VAL A 59 -1.11 5.95 0.12
CA VAL A 59 -0.88 4.89 1.11
C VAL A 59 0.45 5.08 1.82
N ALA A 60 0.42 5.11 3.14
CA ALA A 60 1.62 5.09 3.98
C ALA A 60 1.66 3.80 4.81
N ILE A 61 2.77 3.07 4.75
CA ILE A 61 2.99 1.88 5.58
C ILE A 61 3.52 2.33 6.95
N VAL A 62 2.87 1.90 8.01
CA VAL A 62 3.30 2.08 9.40
C VAL A 62 4.05 0.81 9.81
N THR A 63 5.31 0.94 10.23
CA THR A 63 6.18 -0.17 10.69
C THR A 63 6.49 -0.08 12.17
#